data_AF-A0A6N8HQU9-F1
#
_entry.id   AF-A0A6N8HQU9-F1
#
_cell.length_a   1.000
_cell.length_b   1.000
_cell.length_c   1.000
_cell.angle_alpha   90.00
_cell.angle_beta   90.00
_cell.angle_gamma   90.00
#
_symmetry.space_group_name_H-M   'P 1'
#
loop_
_entity.id
_entity.type
_entity.pdbx_description
1 polymer ?
#
loop_
_entity_poly.entity_id
_entity_poly.type
_entity_poly.pdbx_seq_one_letter_code
_entity_poly.pdbx_strand_id
1 'polypeptide(L)'
;MTGECNDSYLNSMRNMAVRPEHAISAIENAHAGSVEQGAVGAGKGMVCFGFKGGIGSASRLAETDEHAYTVGCLVLTNFGKPEHALFADWTPQDTKMPDGSIMIILATDAPLYDRQLKRLAKRSGAGLARTGSIIANGSGDIAIAFSTAQTVSRGSGSTEKMHFIPDDNPLMDKLFQAAVETTEASIMNALLHAETTQGRKGRIVKKAPLPNVKSD
;
A
#
# COMPACT_ATOMS: atom_id res chain seq x y z
N MET A 1 7.09 3.98 -13.66
CA MET A 1 6.85 2.61 -13.17
C MET A 1 5.35 2.45 -13.00
N THR A 2 4.80 1.28 -13.34
CA THR A 2 3.35 1.02 -13.26
C THR A 2 3.12 -0.28 -12.52
N GLY A 3 2.14 -0.29 -11.62
CA GLY A 3 1.61 -1.48 -10.96
C GLY A 3 0.08 -1.47 -11.06
N GLU A 4 -0.55 -2.62 -10.82
CA GLU A 4 -1.99 -2.78 -11.01
C GLU A 4 -2.60 -3.76 -9.99
N CYS A 5 -3.92 -3.71 -9.89
CA CYS A 5 -4.74 -4.73 -9.23
C CYS A 5 -6.00 -4.94 -10.08
N ASN A 6 -6.57 -6.14 -10.03
CA ASN A 6 -7.73 -6.50 -10.83
C ASN A 6 -9.06 -6.05 -10.20
N ASP A 7 -9.67 -5.01 -10.75
CA ASP A 7 -10.95 -4.44 -10.28
C ASP A 7 -12.20 -5.00 -10.98
N SER A 8 -12.08 -6.10 -11.73
CA SER A 8 -13.14 -6.64 -12.60
C SER A 8 -14.44 -7.04 -11.89
N TYR A 9 -14.44 -7.12 -10.57
CA TYR A 9 -15.67 -7.37 -9.82
C TYR A 9 -16.63 -6.19 -9.91
N LEU A 10 -16.15 -4.97 -9.63
CA LEU A 10 -16.93 -3.73 -9.70
C LEU A 10 -16.82 -3.04 -11.06
N ASN A 11 -15.70 -3.18 -11.77
CA ASN A 11 -15.41 -2.45 -12.99
C ASN A 11 -15.61 -3.30 -14.26
N SER A 12 -16.01 -2.64 -15.35
CA SER A 12 -16.01 -3.21 -16.70
C SER A 12 -14.63 -3.04 -17.34
N MET A 13 -13.59 -3.65 -16.74
CA MET A 13 -12.18 -3.41 -17.12
C MET A 13 -11.88 -3.57 -18.62
N ARG A 14 -12.59 -4.47 -19.32
CA ARG A 14 -12.43 -4.72 -20.76
C ARG A 14 -12.85 -3.55 -21.65
N ASN A 15 -13.60 -2.59 -21.10
CA ASN A 15 -13.96 -1.37 -21.80
C ASN A 15 -12.78 -0.40 -21.91
N MET A 16 -11.67 -0.64 -21.19
CA MET A 16 -10.46 0.19 -21.20
C MET A 16 -10.79 1.69 -21.03
N ALA A 17 -11.62 1.99 -20.02
CA ALA A 17 -12.13 3.34 -19.78
C ALA A 17 -11.05 4.32 -19.28
N VAL A 18 -9.93 3.82 -18.75
CA VAL A 18 -8.77 4.64 -18.38
C VAL A 18 -8.05 5.07 -19.65
N ARG A 19 -7.82 6.37 -19.79
CA ARG A 19 -7.14 6.98 -20.94
C ARG A 19 -5.82 7.64 -20.52
N PRO A 20 -4.88 7.88 -21.44
CA PRO A 20 -3.61 8.54 -21.12
C PRO A 20 -3.77 9.88 -20.40
N GLU A 21 -4.81 10.66 -20.73
CA GLU A 21 -5.08 11.96 -20.13
C GLU A 21 -5.40 11.86 -18.64
N HIS A 22 -6.00 10.75 -18.20
CA HIS A 22 -6.24 10.50 -16.78
C HIS A 22 -4.94 10.30 -16.01
N ALA A 23 -3.94 9.64 -16.63
CA ALA A 23 -2.62 9.46 -16.01
C ALA A 23 -1.85 10.78 -15.92
N ILE A 24 -1.88 11.59 -16.99
CA ILE A 24 -1.28 12.93 -16.99
C ILE A 24 -1.92 13.80 -15.92
N SER A 25 -3.27 13.84 -15.88
CA SER A 25 -4.01 14.59 -14.88
C SER A 25 -3.68 14.15 -13.44
N ALA A 26 -3.53 12.84 -13.19
CA ALA A 26 -3.14 12.34 -11.88
C ALA A 26 -1.71 12.76 -11.47
N ILE A 27 -0.78 12.83 -12.43
CA ILE A 27 0.59 13.31 -12.20
C ILE A 27 0.60 14.81 -11.90
N GLU A 28 -0.13 15.61 -12.69
CA GLU A 28 -0.16 17.07 -12.55
C GLU A 28 -0.86 17.53 -11.26
N ASN A 29 -1.82 16.76 -10.76
CA ASN A 29 -2.54 17.08 -9.52
C ASN A 29 -1.91 16.47 -8.25
N ALA A 30 -0.79 15.75 -8.37
CA ALA A 30 -0.08 15.21 -7.22
C ALA A 30 0.46 16.35 -6.33
N HIS A 31 0.16 16.29 -5.04
CA HIS A 31 0.55 17.32 -4.07
C HIS A 31 0.99 16.69 -2.75
N ALA A 32 1.76 17.47 -1.97
CA ALA A 32 2.11 17.11 -0.60
C ALA A 32 0.93 17.39 0.35
N GLY A 33 0.91 16.72 1.51
CA GLY A 33 -0.14 16.89 2.52
C GLY A 33 -0.96 15.62 2.71
N SER A 34 -2.21 15.79 3.11
CA SER A 34 -3.12 14.67 3.37
C SER A 34 -3.37 13.85 2.11
N VAL A 35 -3.25 12.53 2.23
CA VAL A 35 -3.57 11.60 1.15
C VAL A 35 -5.05 11.23 1.23
N GLU A 36 -5.79 11.38 0.13
CA GLU A 36 -7.15 10.87 0.03
C GLU A 36 -7.12 9.32 0.00
N GLN A 37 -7.96 8.69 0.81
CA GLN A 37 -7.95 7.24 1.05
C GLN A 37 -9.31 6.61 0.75
N GLY A 38 -9.35 5.27 0.69
CA GLY A 38 -10.53 4.49 0.38
C GLY A 38 -10.76 4.31 -1.11
N ALA A 39 -12.01 4.46 -1.55
CA ALA A 39 -12.47 4.14 -2.90
C ALA A 39 -12.15 5.25 -3.93
N VAL A 40 -10.86 5.58 -4.09
CA VAL A 40 -10.36 6.71 -4.89
C VAL A 40 -9.23 6.28 -5.81
N GLY A 41 -9.01 7.01 -6.92
CA GLY A 41 -7.99 6.68 -7.91
C GLY A 41 -8.03 5.22 -8.38
N ALA A 42 -6.88 4.54 -8.36
CA ALA A 42 -6.79 3.11 -8.67
C ALA A 42 -7.61 2.24 -7.70
N GLY A 43 -7.87 2.70 -6.48
CA GLY A 43 -8.67 2.00 -5.47
C GLY A 43 -10.18 1.97 -5.74
N LYS A 44 -10.67 2.69 -6.75
CA LYS A 44 -12.11 2.91 -6.97
C LYS A 44 -12.91 1.61 -7.05
N GLY A 45 -12.41 0.62 -7.80
CA GLY A 45 -13.09 -0.66 -8.01
C GLY A 45 -12.59 -1.81 -7.14
N MET A 46 -11.70 -1.57 -6.18
CA MET A 46 -11.03 -2.64 -5.43
C MET A 46 -11.86 -3.21 -4.27
N VAL A 47 -11.60 -4.48 -3.93
CA VAL A 47 -12.29 -5.24 -2.88
C VAL A 47 -11.25 -5.91 -1.98
N CYS A 48 -11.35 -5.73 -0.67
CA CYS A 48 -10.40 -6.28 0.29
C CYS A 48 -11.16 -7.00 1.43
N PHE A 49 -10.78 -8.25 1.71
CA PHE A 49 -11.44 -9.14 2.67
C PHE A 49 -12.96 -9.26 2.47
N GLY A 50 -13.43 -9.23 1.22
CA GLY A 50 -14.86 -9.25 0.88
C GLY A 50 -15.62 -7.93 1.13
N PHE A 51 -14.95 -6.91 1.67
CA PHE A 51 -15.48 -5.57 1.85
C PHE A 51 -14.83 -4.59 0.86
N LYS A 52 -15.26 -3.34 0.88
CA LYS A 52 -14.68 -2.33 0.00
C LYS A 52 -13.21 -2.11 0.39
N GLY A 53 -12.32 -2.31 -0.57
CA GLY A 53 -10.90 -1.96 -0.46
C GLY A 53 -10.58 -0.64 -1.14
N GLY A 54 -9.30 -0.36 -1.36
CA GLY A 54 -8.89 0.84 -2.09
C GLY A 54 -7.51 1.33 -1.71
N ILE A 55 -7.34 2.65 -1.70
CA ILE A 55 -6.10 3.31 -1.30
C ILE A 55 -6.04 3.43 0.22
N GLY A 56 -4.90 3.09 0.81
CA GLY A 56 -4.63 3.39 2.22
C GLY A 56 -3.21 3.87 2.40
N SER A 57 -2.99 4.69 3.42
CA SER A 57 -1.68 5.24 3.73
C SER A 57 -1.49 5.44 5.23
N ALA A 58 -0.25 5.27 5.68
CA ALA A 58 0.18 5.53 7.03
C ALA A 58 1.68 5.87 7.03
N SER A 59 2.17 6.37 8.15
CA SER A 59 3.60 6.55 8.39
C SER A 59 3.97 6.19 9.82
N ARG A 60 5.25 5.91 10.03
CA ARG A 60 5.87 5.70 11.35
C ARG A 60 7.23 6.37 11.39
N LEU A 61 7.61 6.84 12.57
CA LEU A 61 8.96 7.30 12.86
C LEU A 61 9.78 6.11 13.37
N ALA A 62 10.97 5.94 12.79
CA ALA A 62 12.00 5.00 13.20
C ALA A 62 13.10 5.80 13.92
N GLU A 63 13.08 5.76 15.25
CA GLU A 63 13.85 6.68 16.09
C GLU A 63 14.84 5.96 17.01
N THR A 64 15.97 6.62 17.24
CA THR A 64 16.89 6.44 18.36
C THR A 64 17.08 7.80 19.03
N ASP A 65 17.82 7.85 20.14
CA ASP A 65 18.12 9.10 20.85
C ASP A 65 18.85 10.15 19.98
N GLU A 66 19.50 9.71 18.89
CA GLU A 66 20.33 10.57 18.04
C GLU A 66 19.72 10.87 16.65
N HIS A 67 18.86 9.98 16.15
CA HIS A 67 18.37 10.05 14.77
C HIS A 67 16.91 9.63 14.67
N ALA A 68 16.15 10.31 13.83
CA ALA A 68 14.77 9.98 13.51
C ALA A 68 14.59 9.96 11.98
N TYR A 69 14.01 8.88 11.47
CA TYR A 69 13.66 8.74 10.06
C TYR A 69 12.19 8.35 9.91
N THR A 70 11.56 8.77 8.83
CA THR A 70 10.18 8.42 8.50
C THR A 70 10.13 7.21 7.58
N VAL A 71 9.20 6.29 7.83
CA VAL A 71 8.76 5.29 6.86
C VAL A 71 7.29 5.50 6.55
N GLY A 72 7.01 6.00 5.35
CA GLY A 72 5.67 6.14 4.80
C GLY A 72 5.28 4.93 3.96
N CYS A 73 3.99 4.60 3.93
CA CYS A 73 3.44 3.55 3.09
C CYS A 73 2.17 4.01 2.39
N LEU A 74 2.02 3.60 1.13
CA LEU A 74 0.80 3.73 0.35
C LEU A 74 0.48 2.35 -0.25
N VAL A 75 -0.75 1.89 -0.05
CA VAL A 75 -1.22 0.59 -0.53
C VAL A 75 -2.42 0.72 -1.46
N LEU A 76 -2.53 -0.21 -2.40
CA LEU A 76 -3.74 -0.47 -3.19
C LEU A 76 -4.26 -1.86 -2.80
N THR A 77 -5.29 -1.93 -1.95
CA THR A 77 -5.77 -3.20 -1.39
C THR A 77 -6.83 -3.85 -2.27
N ASN A 78 -6.56 -5.07 -2.73
CA ASN A 78 -7.51 -5.86 -3.52
C ASN A 78 -7.40 -7.37 -3.22
N PHE A 79 -7.30 -7.77 -1.95
CA PHE A 79 -6.97 -9.16 -1.58
C PHE A 79 -7.78 -9.66 -0.38
N GLY A 80 -7.68 -10.96 -0.10
CA GLY A 80 -8.19 -11.57 1.13
C GLY A 80 -9.68 -11.91 1.11
N LYS A 81 -10.09 -12.77 2.04
CA LYS A 81 -11.48 -13.17 2.29
C LYS A 81 -11.89 -12.78 3.71
N PRO A 82 -13.18 -12.52 4.00
CA PRO A 82 -13.62 -12.11 5.33
C PRO A 82 -13.03 -12.95 6.47
N GLU A 83 -13.05 -14.27 6.32
CA GLU A 83 -12.58 -15.24 7.32
C GLU A 83 -11.06 -15.28 7.50
N HIS A 84 -10.30 -14.62 6.64
CA HIS A 84 -8.85 -14.52 6.78
C HIS A 84 -8.44 -13.32 7.64
N ALA A 85 -9.31 -12.33 7.84
CA ALA A 85 -8.96 -11.11 8.56
C ALA A 85 -8.57 -11.42 10.01
N LEU A 86 -7.30 -11.19 10.39
CA LEU A 86 -6.83 -11.49 11.76
C LEU A 86 -7.22 -10.42 12.79
N PHE A 87 -7.69 -9.27 12.32
CA PHE A 87 -8.07 -8.11 13.13
C PHE A 87 -9.59 -8.02 13.38
N ALA A 88 -10.39 -8.91 12.79
CA ALA A 88 -11.84 -8.90 12.92
C ALA A 88 -12.44 -10.30 12.70
N ASP A 89 -13.49 -10.65 13.45
CA ASP A 89 -14.21 -11.91 13.29
C ASP A 89 -15.37 -11.73 12.29
N TRP A 90 -15.05 -11.69 11.00
CA TRP A 90 -16.04 -11.51 9.95
C TRP A 90 -16.53 -12.85 9.40
N THR A 91 -17.85 -12.98 9.31
CA THR A 91 -18.48 -14.18 8.75
C THR A 91 -18.09 -14.35 7.28
N PRO A 92 -17.77 -15.58 6.84
CA PRO A 92 -17.56 -15.89 5.43
C PRO A 92 -18.70 -15.36 4.56
N GLN A 93 -18.37 -14.81 3.41
CA GLN A 93 -19.35 -14.38 2.42
C GLN A 93 -19.33 -15.35 1.24
N ASP A 94 -20.51 -15.80 0.79
CA ASP A 94 -20.65 -16.73 -0.35
C ASP A 94 -20.43 -16.06 -1.72
N THR A 95 -19.71 -14.93 -1.74
CA THR A 95 -19.49 -14.14 -2.95
C THR A 95 -18.16 -14.52 -3.57
N LYS A 96 -18.20 -15.18 -4.73
CA LYS A 96 -17.00 -15.49 -5.50
C LYS A 96 -16.39 -14.22 -6.10
N MET A 97 -15.31 -13.76 -5.52
CA MET A 97 -14.48 -12.66 -6.02
C MET A 97 -13.36 -13.20 -6.92
N PRO A 98 -12.82 -12.38 -7.86
CA PRO A 98 -11.57 -12.68 -8.55
C PRO A 98 -10.40 -12.89 -7.57
N ASP A 99 -9.31 -13.45 -8.07
CA ASP A 99 -8.07 -13.58 -7.30
C ASP A 99 -7.56 -12.20 -6.84
N GLY A 100 -6.90 -12.21 -5.68
CA GLY A 100 -6.47 -10.99 -5.00
C GLY A 100 -5.27 -10.30 -5.64
N SER A 101 -4.90 -9.13 -5.13
CA SER A 101 -3.64 -8.44 -5.41
C SER A 101 -3.45 -7.29 -4.41
N ILE A 102 -2.20 -6.89 -4.21
CA ILE A 102 -1.88 -5.67 -3.47
C ILE A 102 -0.61 -5.04 -4.03
N MET A 103 -0.66 -3.74 -4.27
CA MET A 103 0.54 -2.92 -4.46
C MET A 103 0.90 -2.24 -3.15
N ILE A 104 2.17 -2.32 -2.74
CA ILE A 104 2.70 -1.69 -1.54
C ILE A 104 3.88 -0.79 -1.91
N ILE A 105 3.77 0.49 -1.64
CA ILE A 105 4.80 1.50 -1.93
C ILE A 105 5.33 2.04 -0.60
N LEU A 106 6.61 1.79 -0.31
CA LEU A 106 7.30 2.31 0.86
C LEU A 106 8.21 3.47 0.45
N ALA A 107 8.14 4.55 1.21
CA ALA A 107 9.01 5.71 1.08
C ALA A 107 9.72 5.96 2.41
N THR A 108 11.00 6.32 2.37
CA THR A 108 11.74 6.72 3.59
C THR A 108 12.72 7.85 3.30
N ASP A 109 12.93 8.72 4.28
CA ASP A 109 14.00 9.72 4.29
C ASP A 109 15.33 9.16 4.87
N ALA A 110 15.36 7.88 5.25
CA ALA A 110 16.59 7.21 5.68
C ALA A 110 17.55 7.01 4.49
N PRO A 111 18.86 7.29 4.65
CA PRO A 111 19.86 7.06 3.61
C PRO A 111 20.11 5.56 3.46
N LEU A 112 19.43 4.96 2.48
CA LEU A 112 19.48 3.53 2.18
C LEU A 112 19.86 3.29 0.72
N TYR A 113 20.73 2.31 0.47
CA TYR A 113 21.05 1.87 -0.89
C TYR A 113 20.14 0.72 -1.37
N ASP A 114 20.28 0.30 -2.62
CA ASP A 114 19.33 -0.61 -3.30
C ASP A 114 19.10 -1.94 -2.54
N ARG A 115 20.14 -2.53 -1.96
CA ARG A 115 20.02 -3.77 -1.18
C ARG A 115 19.23 -3.57 0.11
N GLN A 116 19.42 -2.44 0.78
CA GLN A 116 18.70 -2.10 1.99
C GLN A 116 17.24 -1.77 1.70
N LEU A 117 16.97 -1.06 0.61
CA LEU A 117 15.60 -0.82 0.12
C LEU A 117 14.89 -2.14 -0.21
N LYS A 118 15.58 -3.10 -0.83
CA LYS A 118 15.03 -4.47 -1.02
C LYS A 118 14.72 -5.16 0.32
N ARG A 119 15.54 -4.99 1.35
CA ARG A 119 15.28 -5.52 2.71
C ARG A 119 14.05 -4.85 3.34
N LEU A 120 13.94 -3.53 3.20
CA LEU A 120 12.79 -2.75 3.69
C LEU A 120 11.50 -3.18 2.99
N ALA A 121 11.51 -3.28 1.66
CA ALA A 121 10.39 -3.80 0.86
C ALA A 121 9.96 -5.19 1.31
N LYS A 122 10.89 -6.11 1.61
CA LYS A 122 10.54 -7.45 2.11
C LYS A 122 9.79 -7.43 3.44
N ARG A 123 9.96 -6.40 4.28
CA ARG A 123 9.26 -6.30 5.58
C ARG A 123 7.77 -6.01 5.43
N SER A 124 7.34 -5.43 4.32
CA SER A 124 5.91 -5.24 4.07
C SER A 124 5.15 -6.58 4.04
N GLY A 125 5.80 -7.68 3.63
CA GLY A 125 5.20 -9.02 3.69
C GLY A 125 4.79 -9.45 5.10
N ALA A 126 5.57 -9.07 6.12
CA ALA A 126 5.19 -9.35 7.51
C ALA A 126 4.02 -8.46 7.97
N GLY A 127 3.96 -7.19 7.54
CA GLY A 127 2.80 -6.32 7.81
C GLY A 127 1.52 -6.82 7.12
N LEU A 128 1.66 -7.27 5.87
CA LEU A 128 0.58 -7.87 5.09
C LEU A 128 0.07 -9.17 5.76
N ALA A 129 0.96 -10.05 6.21
CA ALA A 129 0.60 -11.27 6.91
C ALA A 129 -0.12 -11.02 8.24
N ARG A 130 0.25 -9.96 8.98
CA ARG A 130 -0.45 -9.56 10.22
C ARG A 130 -1.92 -9.18 10.00
N THR A 131 -2.29 -8.76 8.80
CA THR A 131 -3.70 -8.50 8.45
C THR A 131 -4.47 -9.78 8.09
N GLY A 132 -3.76 -10.89 7.82
CA GLY A 132 -4.35 -12.16 7.44
C GLY A 132 -4.16 -12.58 5.99
N SER A 133 -3.33 -11.87 5.22
CA SER A 133 -2.97 -12.37 3.89
C SER A 133 -2.16 -13.66 3.99
N ILE A 134 -2.48 -14.59 3.12
CA ILE A 134 -1.72 -15.83 2.92
C ILE A 134 -0.87 -15.80 1.64
N ILE A 135 -0.84 -14.67 0.93
CA ILE A 135 -0.15 -14.52 -0.37
C ILE A 135 -0.62 -15.64 -1.32
N ALA A 136 -1.94 -15.67 -1.55
CA ALA A 136 -2.60 -16.76 -2.27
C ALA A 136 -2.06 -16.91 -3.71
N ASN A 137 -2.18 -18.08 -4.31
CA ASN A 137 -1.59 -18.40 -5.62
C ASN A 137 -1.90 -17.38 -6.74
N GLY A 138 -3.13 -16.87 -6.79
CA GLY A 138 -3.52 -15.86 -7.79
C GLY A 138 -3.23 -14.41 -7.37
N SER A 139 -2.60 -14.19 -6.22
CA SER A 139 -2.40 -12.86 -5.65
C SER A 139 -1.16 -12.17 -6.22
N GLY A 140 -1.38 -11.07 -6.93
CA GLY A 140 -0.31 -10.17 -7.36
C GLY A 140 0.16 -9.27 -6.21
N ASP A 141 1.04 -9.78 -5.35
CA ASP A 141 1.51 -9.07 -4.15
C ASP A 141 2.91 -8.48 -4.40
N ILE A 142 2.99 -7.16 -4.63
CA ILE A 142 4.23 -6.49 -5.03
C ILE A 142 4.54 -5.33 -4.08
N ALA A 143 5.79 -5.27 -3.61
CA ALA A 143 6.31 -4.18 -2.80
C ALA A 143 7.46 -3.44 -3.50
N ILE A 144 7.40 -2.11 -3.49
CA ILE A 144 8.46 -1.21 -3.99
C ILE A 144 8.87 -0.30 -2.84
N ALA A 145 10.17 -0.15 -2.62
CA ALA A 145 10.70 0.79 -1.63
C ALA A 145 11.69 1.75 -2.29
N PHE A 146 11.61 3.03 -1.92
CA PHE A 146 12.57 4.05 -2.33
C PHE A 146 12.97 4.95 -1.16
N SER A 147 14.16 5.55 -1.26
CA SER A 147 14.65 6.56 -0.33
C SER A 147 14.63 7.94 -0.99
N THR A 148 14.28 8.96 -0.21
CA THR A 148 14.36 10.38 -0.61
C THR A 148 15.65 11.05 -0.09
N ALA A 149 16.47 10.34 0.69
CA ALA A 149 17.68 10.89 1.30
C ALA A 149 18.75 11.30 0.28
N GLN A 150 18.78 10.63 -0.87
CA GLN A 150 19.74 10.91 -1.92
C GLN A 150 19.13 10.70 -3.30
N THR A 151 19.32 11.69 -4.18
CA THR A 151 18.95 11.61 -5.60
C THR A 151 20.16 11.26 -6.45
N VAL A 152 19.99 10.37 -7.42
CA VAL A 152 21.04 10.03 -8.41
C VAL A 152 20.96 10.99 -9.58
N SER A 153 22.08 11.62 -9.95
CA SER A 153 22.09 12.52 -11.11
C SER A 153 21.93 11.74 -12.41
N ARG A 154 21.24 12.33 -13.38
CA ARG A 154 21.16 11.78 -14.75
C ARG A 154 22.39 12.12 -15.60
N GLY A 155 23.32 12.92 -15.07
CA GLY A 155 24.49 13.43 -15.79
C GLY A 155 25.61 12.41 -15.96
N SER A 156 26.52 12.68 -16.91
CA SER A 156 27.69 11.84 -17.24
C SER A 156 28.88 12.09 -16.30
N GLY A 157 28.64 12.12 -14.99
CA GLY A 157 29.72 12.12 -14.00
C GLY A 157 30.44 10.76 -14.01
N SER A 158 31.75 10.73 -13.76
CA SER A 158 32.50 9.47 -13.72
C SER A 158 32.28 8.67 -12.43
N THR A 159 31.98 9.34 -11.32
CA THR A 159 31.74 8.71 -9.99
C THR A 159 30.79 9.56 -9.14
N GLU A 160 29.99 8.91 -8.27
CA GLU A 160 29.17 9.56 -7.24
C GLU A 160 29.49 8.96 -5.86
N LYS A 161 29.31 9.76 -4.80
CA LYS A 161 29.41 9.30 -3.41
C LYS A 161 28.00 9.05 -2.86
N MET A 162 27.82 7.98 -2.10
CA MET A 162 26.57 7.68 -1.41
C MET A 162 26.82 7.52 0.08
N HIS A 163 25.97 8.16 0.89
CA HIS A 163 25.92 7.94 2.33
C HIS A 163 24.79 6.96 2.64
N PHE A 164 25.03 6.03 3.55
CA PHE A 164 24.02 5.06 3.96
C PHE A 164 24.20 4.65 5.41
N ILE A 165 23.11 4.20 6.04
CA ILE A 165 23.12 3.61 7.37
C ILE A 165 23.83 2.26 7.30
N PRO A 166 24.85 1.97 8.13
CA PRO A 166 25.47 0.64 8.17
C PRO A 166 24.45 -0.47 8.44
N ASP A 167 24.63 -1.64 7.82
CA ASP A 167 23.65 -2.73 7.89
C ASP A 167 23.44 -3.33 9.29
N ASP A 168 24.42 -3.16 10.18
CA ASP A 168 24.46 -3.58 11.59
C ASP A 168 24.05 -2.46 12.56
N ASN A 169 23.72 -1.27 12.05
CA ASN A 169 23.24 -0.18 12.89
C ASN A 169 21.84 -0.51 13.47
N PRO A 170 21.59 -0.28 14.78
CA PRO A 170 20.29 -0.52 15.40
C PRO A 170 19.09 0.18 14.74
N LEU A 171 19.31 1.28 14.03
CA LEU A 171 18.27 1.96 13.26
C LEU A 171 17.66 1.08 12.17
N MET A 172 18.41 0.09 11.65
CA MET A 172 17.88 -0.83 10.63
C MET A 172 16.70 -1.64 11.15
N ASP A 173 16.73 -2.09 12.40
CA ASP A 173 15.61 -2.82 13.00
C ASP A 173 14.41 -1.92 13.26
N LYS A 174 14.64 -0.65 13.65
CA LYS A 174 13.59 0.35 13.77
C LYS A 174 12.91 0.65 12.43
N LEU A 175 13.69 0.78 11.36
CA LEU A 175 13.17 0.97 9.99
C LEU A 175 12.35 -0.25 9.52
N PHE A 176 12.83 -1.47 9.84
CA PHE A 176 12.10 -2.68 9.50
C PHE A 176 10.79 -2.82 10.28
N GLN A 177 10.80 -2.51 11.58
CA GLN A 177 9.60 -2.48 12.40
C GLN A 177 8.60 -1.44 11.86
N ALA A 178 9.07 -0.22 11.58
CA ALA A 178 8.27 0.85 10.99
C ALA A 178 7.64 0.41 9.66
N ALA A 179 8.39 -0.29 8.78
CA ALA A 179 7.87 -0.84 7.53
C ALA A 179 6.75 -1.89 7.72
N VAL A 180 6.87 -2.76 8.74
CA VAL A 180 5.83 -3.74 9.09
C VAL A 180 4.56 -3.01 9.56
N GLU A 181 4.70 -2.15 10.55
CA GLU A 181 3.59 -1.45 11.20
C GLU A 181 2.87 -0.50 10.25
N THR A 182 3.61 0.25 9.43
CA THR A 182 3.02 1.18 8.46
C THR A 182 2.27 0.43 7.36
N THR A 183 2.73 -0.76 6.95
CA THR A 183 2.04 -1.58 5.94
C THR A 183 0.71 -2.09 6.50
N GLU A 184 0.73 -2.66 7.71
CA GLU A 184 -0.46 -3.10 8.43
C GLU A 184 -1.46 -1.94 8.59
N ALA A 185 -1.01 -0.81 9.13
CA ALA A 185 -1.84 0.37 9.33
C ALA A 185 -2.41 0.94 8.03
N SER A 186 -1.65 0.93 6.94
CA SER A 186 -2.12 1.41 5.63
C SER A 186 -3.24 0.51 5.08
N ILE A 187 -3.13 -0.82 5.24
CA ILE A 187 -4.20 -1.76 4.84
C ILE A 187 -5.46 -1.50 5.67
N MET A 188 -5.32 -1.30 6.97
CA MET A 188 -6.43 -0.96 7.85
C MET A 188 -7.10 0.36 7.47
N ASN A 189 -6.29 1.39 7.16
CA ASN A 189 -6.81 2.68 6.73
C ASN A 189 -7.54 2.60 5.39
N ALA A 190 -7.09 1.76 4.45
CA ALA A 190 -7.79 1.53 3.20
C ALA A 190 -9.22 1.02 3.44
N LEU A 191 -9.39 0.05 4.35
CA LEU A 191 -10.69 -0.51 4.72
C LEU A 191 -11.58 0.50 5.48
N LEU A 192 -10.97 1.28 6.38
CA LEU A 192 -11.68 2.25 7.21
C LEU A 192 -12.29 3.41 6.39
N HIS A 193 -11.53 3.91 5.41
CA HIS A 193 -11.94 5.03 4.57
C HIS A 193 -12.73 4.61 3.32
N ALA A 194 -12.77 3.32 3.01
CA ALA A 194 -13.46 2.81 1.84
C ALA A 194 -14.99 2.84 2.01
N GLU A 195 -15.67 3.63 1.17
CA GLU A 195 -17.14 3.74 1.18
C GLU A 195 -17.85 2.68 0.33
N THR A 196 -19.07 2.31 0.75
CA THR A 196 -19.92 1.37 0.00
C THR A 196 -20.05 1.82 -1.43
N THR A 197 -19.71 0.93 -2.37
CA THR A 197 -19.64 1.27 -3.80
C THR A 197 -20.51 0.33 -4.62
N GLN A 198 -21.32 0.91 -5.49
CA GLN A 198 -22.04 0.19 -6.53
C GLN A 198 -21.19 0.12 -7.80
N GLY A 199 -21.12 -1.05 -8.41
CA GLY A 199 -20.39 -1.30 -9.65
C GLY A 199 -21.27 -1.92 -10.74
N ARG A 200 -20.62 -2.50 -11.75
CA ARG A 200 -21.28 -3.12 -12.89
C ARG A 200 -22.27 -4.22 -12.46
N LYS A 201 -23.25 -4.49 -13.31
CA LYS A 201 -24.26 -5.53 -13.10
C LYS A 201 -25.02 -5.40 -11.75
N GLY A 202 -25.16 -4.17 -11.25
CA GLY A 202 -25.86 -3.89 -9.99
C GLY A 202 -25.15 -4.41 -8.73
N ARG A 203 -23.88 -4.80 -8.83
CA ARG A 203 -23.09 -5.31 -7.69
C ARG A 203 -22.85 -4.20 -6.69
N ILE A 204 -22.94 -4.53 -5.40
CA ILE A 204 -22.69 -3.61 -4.30
C ILE A 204 -21.67 -4.27 -3.37
N VAL A 205 -20.56 -3.58 -3.11
CA VAL A 205 -19.57 -3.98 -2.11
C VAL A 205 -19.65 -3.00 -0.95
N LYS A 206 -19.92 -3.53 0.24
CA LYS A 206 -20.15 -2.73 1.45
C LYS A 206 -18.84 -2.25 2.06
N LYS A 207 -18.91 -1.09 2.70
CA LYS A 207 -17.90 -0.63 3.66
C LYS A 207 -17.67 -1.69 4.73
N ALA A 208 -16.41 -1.86 5.15
CA ALA A 208 -16.05 -2.78 6.22
C ALA A 208 -16.68 -2.32 7.55
N PRO A 209 -17.27 -3.23 8.35
CA PRO A 209 -17.83 -2.89 9.66
C PRO A 209 -16.70 -2.78 10.69
N LEU A 210 -15.85 -1.77 10.52
CA LEU A 210 -14.80 -1.41 11.46
C LEU A 210 -15.28 -0.28 12.38
N PRO A 211 -14.89 -0.27 13.67
CA PRO A 211 -15.18 0.86 14.53
C PRO A 211 -14.56 2.14 13.95
N ASN A 212 -15.30 3.24 13.98
CA ASN A 212 -14.77 4.54 13.60
C ASN A 212 -13.64 4.90 14.58
N VAL A 213 -12.40 4.77 14.12
CA VAL A 213 -11.26 5.39 14.81
C VAL A 213 -11.31 6.87 14.43
N LYS A 214 -11.50 7.76 15.42
CA LYS A 214 -11.34 9.19 15.17
C LYS A 214 -9.89 9.41 14.74
N SER A 215 -9.69 9.95 13.55
CA SER A 215 -8.40 10.48 13.13
C SER A 215 -8.11 11.68 14.02
N ASP A 216 -7.16 11.55 14.95
CA ASP A 216 -6.56 12.69 15.65
C ASP A 216 -5.62 13.45 14.70
#